data_AF-K5VYJ3-F1
#
_entry.id   AF-K5VYJ3-F1
#
_cell.length_a   1.000
_cell.length_b   1.000
_cell.length_c   1.000
_cell.angle_alpha   90.00
_cell.angle_beta   90.00
_cell.angle_gamma   90.00
#
_symmetry.space_group_name_H-M   'P 1'
#
loop_
_entity.id
_entity.type
_entity.pdbx_description
1 polymer ?
#
loop_
_entity_poly.entity_id
_entity_poly.type
_entity_poly.pdbx_seq_one_letter_code
_entity_poly.pdbx_strand_id
1 'polypeptide(L)'
;MTELWLSYHQASRGHQQPTSQLVELDTKAQRLHDLEDVLEYVFQHGFLDHKLRPLSWWEKGDGEKVKNSICVDELLRQGVGRCQQTAMRLVIADVPSALWMSYQYTVAVGTPTVTQRIKLETLHSVQCGVRPKMAHVTNFIFDKGFLASHLRPRVHWEGVSGKDIDEHIDLFELLTSGEGVCEERPLRLVIDNAFRHDHRRHR
;
A
#
# COMPACT_ATOMS: atom_id res chain seq x y z
N MET A 1 33.00 -6.72 11.80
CA MET A 1 31.64 -6.33 12.20
C MET A 1 30.72 -7.32 11.53
N THR A 2 29.98 -8.10 12.29
CA THR A 2 29.13 -9.21 11.81
C THR A 2 27.66 -8.95 12.06
N GLU A 3 27.31 -7.71 12.40
CA GLU A 3 25.98 -7.32 12.83
C GLU A 3 25.55 -6.04 12.13
N LEU A 4 24.26 -5.91 11.87
CA LEU A 4 23.62 -4.75 11.26
C LEU A 4 22.36 -4.38 12.05
N TRP A 5 22.31 -3.13 12.51
CA TRP A 5 21.11 -2.56 13.10
C TRP A 5 20.12 -2.14 12.03
N LEU A 6 18.90 -2.68 12.12
CA LEU A 6 17.75 -2.35 11.31
C LEU A 6 16.69 -1.64 12.13
N SER A 7 15.87 -0.86 11.46
CA SER A 7 14.65 -0.25 12.00
C SER A 7 13.53 -0.37 10.97
N TYR A 8 12.38 -0.86 11.40
CA TYR A 8 11.21 -1.02 10.54
C TYR A 8 10.34 0.22 10.61
N HIS A 9 10.11 0.84 9.46
CA HIS A 9 9.35 2.06 9.35
C HIS A 9 8.12 1.82 8.47
N GLN A 10 6.97 2.19 9.01
CA GLN A 10 5.73 2.25 8.25
C GLN A 10 5.62 3.66 7.66
N ALA A 11 5.56 3.78 6.34
CA ALA A 11 5.52 5.06 5.64
C ALA A 11 4.35 5.95 6.11
N SER A 12 3.21 5.34 6.42
CA SER A 12 2.03 6.03 6.94
C SER A 12 2.12 6.46 8.40
N ARG A 13 3.06 5.88 9.16
CA ARG A 13 3.24 6.07 10.61
C ARG A 13 4.60 6.66 10.92
N GLY A 14 5.02 7.68 10.17
CA GLY A 14 6.29 8.39 10.39
C GLY A 14 6.47 8.97 11.80
N HIS A 15 5.39 9.10 12.58
CA HIS A 15 5.42 9.58 13.96
C HIS A 15 5.49 8.47 15.03
N GLN A 16 5.31 7.19 14.66
CA GLN A 16 5.44 6.09 15.62
C GLN A 16 6.91 5.68 15.79
N GLN A 17 7.26 5.23 16.99
CA GLN A 17 8.60 4.70 17.24
C GLN A 17 8.81 3.44 16.39
N PRO A 18 9.84 3.41 15.54
CA PRO A 18 10.15 2.24 14.74
C PRO A 18 10.62 1.11 15.63
N THR A 19 10.34 -0.13 15.23
CA THR A 19 10.91 -1.30 15.89
C THR A 19 12.34 -1.49 15.40
N SER A 20 13.31 -1.46 16.29
CA SER A 20 14.71 -1.74 15.96
C SER A 20 15.03 -3.22 16.17
N GLN A 21 15.86 -3.77 15.28
CA GLN A 21 16.31 -5.15 15.35
C GLN A 21 17.78 -5.24 14.97
N LEU A 22 18.53 -6.07 15.69
CA LEU A 22 19.90 -6.43 15.30
C LEU A 22 19.85 -7.69 14.44
N VAL A 23 20.50 -7.65 13.27
CA VAL A 23 20.62 -8.77 12.34
C VAL A 23 22.07 -9.22 12.29
N GLU A 24 22.30 -10.53 12.48
CA GLU A 24 23.61 -11.14 12.28
C GLU A 24 23.84 -11.35 10.77
N LEU A 25 24.91 -10.74 10.25
CA LEU A 25 25.30 -10.78 8.83
C LEU A 25 26.03 -12.05 8.45
N ASP A 26 26.60 -12.75 9.42
CA ASP A 26 27.32 -14.00 9.22
C ASP A 26 26.77 -15.04 10.19
N THR A 27 25.81 -15.82 9.69
CA THR A 27 25.25 -16.94 10.43
C THR A 27 25.91 -18.23 9.97
N LYS A 28 25.85 -19.29 10.79
CA LYS A 28 26.36 -20.62 10.39
C LYS A 28 25.75 -21.16 9.09
N ALA A 29 24.58 -20.67 8.68
CA ALA A 29 23.84 -21.13 7.52
C ALA A 29 24.08 -20.26 6.28
N GLN A 30 24.26 -18.96 6.44
CA GLN A 30 24.35 -18.00 5.34
C GLN A 30 25.06 -16.71 5.77
N ARG A 31 25.82 -16.15 4.83
CA ARG A 31 26.39 -14.82 4.91
C ARG A 31 25.59 -13.86 4.04
N LEU A 32 25.24 -12.69 4.60
CA LEU A 32 24.45 -11.64 3.94
C LEU A 32 25.42 -10.61 3.36
N HIS A 33 25.48 -10.51 2.03
CA HIS A 33 26.48 -9.69 1.33
C HIS A 33 25.98 -8.29 0.96
N ASP A 34 24.71 -8.21 0.56
CA ASP A 34 24.03 -6.97 0.19
C ASP A 34 22.68 -6.82 0.92
N LEU A 35 22.00 -5.70 0.68
CA LEU A 35 20.69 -5.46 1.30
C LEU A 35 19.57 -6.32 0.70
N GLU A 36 19.74 -6.95 -0.46
CA GLU A 36 18.76 -7.92 -0.99
C GLU A 36 18.82 -9.21 -0.17
N ASP A 37 20.01 -9.69 0.18
CA ASP A 37 20.19 -10.83 1.08
C ASP A 37 19.57 -10.55 2.46
N VAL A 38 19.79 -9.34 2.99
CA VAL A 38 19.18 -8.92 4.27
C VAL A 38 17.67 -8.85 4.15
N LEU A 39 17.13 -8.35 3.04
CA LEU A 39 15.70 -8.29 2.78
C LEU A 39 15.08 -9.69 2.74
N GLU A 40 15.70 -10.60 2.00
CA GLU A 40 15.31 -12.02 1.93
C GLU A 40 15.32 -12.66 3.31
N TYR A 41 16.39 -12.47 4.09
CA TYR A 41 16.51 -12.97 5.45
C TYR A 41 15.36 -12.47 6.33
N VAL A 42 15.04 -11.17 6.26
CA VAL A 42 13.97 -10.55 7.06
C VAL A 42 12.61 -11.21 6.79
N PHE A 43 12.27 -11.44 5.52
CA PHE A 43 10.99 -12.05 5.15
C PHE A 43 10.94 -13.56 5.41
N GLN A 44 12.03 -14.29 5.15
CA GLN A 44 12.08 -15.74 5.40
C GLN A 44 11.94 -16.11 6.88
N HIS A 45 12.46 -15.27 7.77
CA HIS A 45 12.37 -15.48 9.22
C HIS A 45 11.05 -14.95 9.82
N GLY A 46 10.15 -14.42 9.00
CA GLY A 46 8.83 -13.96 9.44
C GLY A 46 8.85 -12.68 10.26
N PHE A 47 9.93 -11.89 10.21
CA PHE A 47 9.98 -10.58 10.86
C PHE A 47 8.99 -9.59 10.21
N LEU A 48 8.71 -9.79 8.91
CA LEU A 48 7.68 -9.08 8.16
C LEU A 48 6.85 -10.05 7.32
N ASP A 49 5.59 -9.70 7.04
CA ASP A 49 4.74 -10.45 6.09
C ASP A 49 5.32 -10.34 4.68
N HIS A 50 5.51 -11.48 4.01
CA HIS A 50 6.06 -11.57 2.65
C HIS A 50 5.30 -10.73 1.62
N LYS A 51 4.01 -10.41 1.86
CA LYS A 51 3.21 -9.51 1.01
C LYS A 51 3.73 -8.07 0.98
N LEU A 52 4.51 -7.67 1.99
CA LEU A 52 5.03 -6.32 2.14
C LEU A 52 6.35 -6.10 1.37
N ARG A 53 7.01 -7.18 0.92
CA ARG A 53 8.25 -7.10 0.15
C ARG A 53 8.19 -6.15 -1.05
N PRO A 54 7.22 -6.26 -1.98
CA PRO A 54 7.14 -5.36 -3.13
C PRO A 54 6.83 -3.90 -2.75
N LEU A 55 6.44 -3.65 -1.51
CA LEU A 55 6.12 -2.33 -0.97
C LEU A 55 7.25 -1.76 -0.10
N SER A 56 8.39 -2.45 -0.01
CA SER A 56 9.48 -2.06 0.88
C SER A 56 10.69 -1.50 0.14
N TRP A 57 11.40 -0.56 0.76
CA TRP A 57 12.66 -0.02 0.27
C TRP A 57 13.59 0.37 1.43
N TRP A 58 14.87 0.49 1.13
CA TRP A 58 15.88 0.85 2.10
C TRP A 58 16.13 2.36 2.13
N GLU A 59 16.28 2.90 3.34
CA GLU A 59 16.76 4.25 3.60
C GLU A 59 17.86 4.27 4.67
N LYS A 60 18.75 5.27 4.59
CA LYS A 60 19.67 5.61 5.69
C LYS A 60 18.92 6.36 6.80
N GLY A 61 19.61 6.62 7.92
CA GLY A 61 19.05 7.38 9.04
C GLY A 61 18.67 8.84 8.71
N ASP A 62 19.20 9.40 7.63
CA ASP A 62 18.87 10.73 7.10
C ASP A 62 17.70 10.71 6.09
N GLY A 63 17.18 9.53 5.72
CA GLY A 63 16.12 9.35 4.73
C GLY A 63 16.61 9.19 3.29
N GLU A 64 17.92 9.15 3.04
CA GLU A 64 18.45 8.87 1.70
C GLU A 64 18.10 7.43 1.29
N LYS A 65 17.43 7.27 0.13
CA LYS A 65 17.10 5.96 -0.42
C LYS A 65 18.33 5.21 -0.90
N VAL A 66 18.39 3.92 -0.61
CA VAL A 66 19.52 3.05 -0.95
C VAL A 66 19.05 1.89 -1.82
N LYS A 67 19.88 1.50 -2.79
CA LYS A 67 19.61 0.34 -3.65
C LYS A 67 19.81 -0.96 -2.88
N ASN A 68 18.99 -1.96 -3.18
CA ASN A 68 19.11 -3.30 -2.56
C ASN A 68 20.47 -3.96 -2.84
N SER A 69 21.06 -3.70 -4.00
CA SER A 69 22.35 -4.28 -4.41
C SER A 69 23.57 -3.65 -3.72
N ILE A 70 23.39 -2.73 -2.76
CA ILE A 70 24.54 -2.13 -2.08
C ILE A 70 25.16 -3.13 -1.10
N CYS A 71 26.49 -3.18 -1.07
CA CYS A 71 27.20 -4.06 -0.15
C CYS A 71 27.03 -3.60 1.30
N VAL A 72 26.67 -4.52 2.19
CA VAL A 72 26.48 -4.20 3.62
C VAL A 72 27.78 -3.72 4.27
N ASP A 73 28.91 -4.33 3.90
CA ASP A 73 30.23 -3.92 4.40
C ASP A 73 30.59 -2.48 4.01
N GLU A 74 30.06 -1.99 2.89
CA GLU A 74 30.25 -0.59 2.46
C GLU A 74 29.44 0.36 3.35
N LEU A 75 28.17 0.04 3.62
CA LEU A 75 27.30 0.81 4.52
C LEU A 75 27.89 0.89 5.94
N LEU A 76 28.36 -0.24 6.46
CA LEU A 76 29.01 -0.30 7.76
C LEU A 76 30.30 0.52 7.78
N ARG A 77 31.07 0.58 6.69
CA ARG A 77 32.25 1.46 6.59
C ARG A 77 31.87 2.94 6.62
N GLN A 78 30.70 3.30 6.07
CA GLN A 78 30.14 4.66 6.14
C GLN A 78 29.52 5.00 7.51
N GLY A 79 29.48 4.06 8.44
CA GLY A 79 28.93 4.24 9.79
C GLY A 79 27.42 3.95 9.90
N VAL A 80 26.79 3.56 8.80
CA VAL A 80 25.36 3.24 8.75
C VAL A 80 25.13 1.81 9.26
N GLY A 81 24.10 1.62 10.08
CA GLY A 81 23.70 0.33 10.64
C GLY A 81 24.59 -0.19 11.78
N ARG A 82 25.47 0.63 12.33
CA ARG A 82 26.43 0.21 13.39
C ARG A 82 25.83 0.14 14.79
N CYS A 83 24.85 0.97 15.06
CA CYS A 83 24.14 1.02 16.33
C CYS A 83 22.68 1.42 16.09
N GLN A 84 21.87 1.37 17.15
CA GLN A 84 20.46 1.73 17.07
C GLN A 84 20.24 3.15 16.53
N GLN A 85 21.12 4.11 16.84
CA GLN A 85 21.03 5.50 16.38
C GLN A 85 21.35 5.65 14.89
N THR A 86 22.18 4.77 14.33
CA THR A 86 22.52 4.78 12.90
C THR A 86 21.85 3.66 12.12
N ALA A 87 20.84 3.01 12.69
CA ALA A 87 20.16 1.85 12.10
C ALA A 87 19.70 2.13 10.66
N MET A 88 19.88 1.13 9.79
CA MET A 88 19.30 1.15 8.45
C MET A 88 17.78 1.08 8.56
N ARG A 89 17.06 1.84 7.74
CA ARG A 89 15.61 1.86 7.73
C ARG A 89 15.09 0.96 6.63
N LEU A 90 14.33 -0.06 6.99
CA LEU A 90 13.45 -0.75 6.04
C LEU A 90 12.10 -0.04 6.08
N VAL A 91 11.84 0.79 5.08
CA VAL A 91 10.57 1.50 4.96
C VAL A 91 9.60 0.64 4.19
N ILE A 92 8.39 0.50 4.72
CA ILE A 92 7.30 -0.27 4.15
C ILE A 92 6.22 0.74 3.77
N ALA A 93 5.87 0.81 2.48
CA ALA A 93 4.63 1.43 2.02
C ALA A 93 3.45 0.59 2.51
N ASP A 94 3.16 0.72 3.79
CA ASP A 94 2.00 0.15 4.47
C ASP A 94 0.69 0.85 4.06
N VAL A 95 0.76 1.81 3.14
CA VAL A 95 -0.37 2.40 2.42
C VAL A 95 0.03 2.59 0.95
N PRO A 96 -0.67 1.96 0.00
CA PRO A 96 -0.57 2.32 -1.41
C PRO A 96 -0.80 3.81 -1.59
N SER A 97 0.09 4.52 -2.28
CA SER A 97 -0.01 5.99 -2.38
C SER A 97 -1.21 6.45 -3.19
N ALA A 98 -1.76 5.57 -4.03
CA ALA A 98 -2.89 5.86 -4.87
C ALA A 98 -3.75 4.63 -5.17
N LEU A 99 -4.99 4.90 -5.52
CA LEU A 99 -5.95 3.98 -6.13
C LEU A 99 -6.17 4.38 -7.59
N TRP A 100 -6.16 3.41 -8.50
CA TRP A 100 -6.58 3.57 -9.88
C TRP A 100 -8.01 3.08 -10.05
N MET A 101 -8.84 3.90 -10.70
CA MET A 101 -10.24 3.60 -10.93
C MET A 101 -10.75 4.11 -12.28
N SER A 102 -11.92 3.65 -12.69
CA SER A 102 -12.66 4.22 -13.81
C SER A 102 -14.16 4.28 -13.53
N TYR A 103 -14.86 5.17 -14.24
CA TYR A 103 -16.32 5.26 -14.18
C TYR A 103 -16.94 4.43 -15.30
N GLN A 104 -17.90 3.58 -14.96
CA GLN A 104 -18.59 2.74 -15.94
C GLN A 104 -20.10 2.96 -15.88
N TYR A 105 -20.64 3.65 -16.88
CA TYR A 105 -22.09 3.85 -17.01
C TYR A 105 -22.72 2.65 -17.72
N THR A 106 -23.69 2.02 -17.07
CA THR A 106 -24.40 0.83 -17.61
C THR A 106 -25.15 1.10 -18.92
N VAL A 107 -25.57 2.35 -19.14
CA VAL A 107 -26.36 2.76 -20.32
C VAL A 107 -25.47 3.02 -21.56
N ALA A 108 -24.18 3.25 -21.36
CA ALA A 108 -23.27 3.76 -22.38
C ALA A 108 -22.29 2.67 -22.86
N VAL A 109 -22.84 1.54 -23.32
CA VAL A 109 -22.05 0.42 -23.85
C VAL A 109 -21.20 0.91 -25.02
N GLY A 110 -19.88 0.83 -24.88
CA GLY A 110 -18.92 1.24 -25.92
C GLY A 110 -18.36 2.66 -25.79
N THR A 111 -18.71 3.41 -24.74
CA THR A 111 -18.07 4.70 -24.47
C THR A 111 -16.65 4.48 -23.93
N PRO A 112 -15.64 5.20 -24.44
CA PRO A 112 -14.28 5.08 -23.92
C PRO A 112 -14.26 5.38 -22.42
N THR A 113 -13.74 4.42 -21.67
CA THR A 113 -13.63 4.49 -20.22
C THR A 113 -12.30 5.14 -19.88
N VAL A 114 -12.33 6.25 -19.15
CA VAL A 114 -11.11 6.95 -18.70
C VAL A 114 -10.70 6.43 -17.33
N THR A 115 -9.47 5.97 -17.23
CA THR A 115 -8.85 5.60 -15.95
C THR A 115 -8.31 6.84 -15.25
N GLN A 116 -8.52 6.92 -13.94
CA GLN A 116 -8.13 8.02 -13.07
C GLN A 116 -7.37 7.50 -11.86
N ARG A 117 -6.54 8.37 -11.28
CA ARG A 117 -5.73 8.07 -10.11
C ARG A 117 -6.14 8.96 -8.94
N ILE A 118 -6.62 8.35 -7.86
CA ILE A 118 -6.91 9.01 -6.58
C ILE A 118 -5.71 8.82 -5.66
N LYS A 119 -5.07 9.91 -5.23
CA LYS A 119 -4.00 9.85 -4.22
C LYS A 119 -4.63 9.64 -2.84
N LEU A 120 -4.24 8.57 -2.14
CA LEU A 120 -4.88 8.20 -0.87
C LEU A 120 -4.60 9.21 0.25
N GLU A 121 -3.49 9.94 0.19
CA GLU A 121 -3.17 11.05 1.12
C GLU A 121 -4.22 12.18 1.13
N THR A 122 -5.04 12.26 0.08
CA THR A 122 -6.11 13.26 -0.03
C THR A 122 -7.41 12.84 0.66
N LEU A 123 -7.50 11.58 1.10
CA LEU A 123 -8.66 11.08 1.82
C LEU A 123 -8.60 11.54 3.28
N HIS A 124 -9.70 12.12 3.76
CA HIS A 124 -9.82 12.59 5.14
C HIS A 124 -9.50 11.49 6.17
N SER A 125 -9.88 10.24 5.91
CA SER A 125 -9.56 9.13 6.82
C SER A 125 -8.06 8.97 7.02
N VAL A 126 -7.27 9.06 5.94
CA VAL A 126 -5.81 8.93 6.00
C VAL A 126 -5.20 10.11 6.77
N GLN A 127 -5.70 11.32 6.56
CA GLN A 127 -5.28 12.51 7.28
C GLN A 127 -5.55 12.43 8.79
N CYS A 128 -6.62 11.74 9.19
CA CYS A 128 -6.95 11.48 10.59
C CYS A 128 -6.27 10.22 11.17
N GLY A 129 -5.36 9.58 10.44
CA GLY A 129 -4.70 8.34 10.88
C GLY A 129 -5.62 7.12 10.93
N VAL A 130 -6.77 7.18 10.25
CA VAL A 130 -7.74 6.08 10.14
C VAL A 130 -7.49 5.30 8.86
N ARG A 131 -7.46 3.97 8.98
CA ARG A 131 -7.26 3.08 7.83
C ARG A 131 -8.39 3.28 6.80
N PRO A 132 -8.06 3.60 5.54
CA PRO A 132 -9.08 3.92 4.54
C PRO A 132 -9.89 2.68 4.16
N LYS A 133 -11.20 2.86 4.01
CA LYS A 133 -12.14 1.90 3.44
C LYS A 133 -12.61 2.39 2.09
N MET A 134 -13.20 1.50 1.30
CA MET A 134 -13.72 1.85 -0.02
C MET A 134 -14.79 2.95 0.04
N ALA A 135 -15.63 2.97 1.09
CA ALA A 135 -16.60 4.02 1.36
C ALA A 135 -15.99 5.43 1.43
N HIS A 136 -14.76 5.57 1.94
CA HIS A 136 -14.09 6.86 2.01
C HIS A 136 -13.71 7.37 0.62
N VAL A 137 -13.39 6.48 -0.31
CA VAL A 137 -13.17 6.82 -1.73
C VAL A 137 -14.49 7.28 -2.34
N THR A 138 -15.58 6.55 -2.11
CA THR A 138 -16.90 6.95 -2.62
C THR A 138 -17.27 8.33 -2.09
N ASN A 139 -17.18 8.56 -0.78
CA ASN A 139 -17.50 9.86 -0.18
C ASN A 139 -16.63 10.98 -0.75
N PHE A 140 -15.32 10.75 -0.90
CA PHE A 140 -14.42 11.71 -1.53
C PHE A 140 -14.85 12.11 -2.94
N ILE A 141 -15.28 11.14 -3.78
CA ILE A 141 -15.75 11.39 -5.14
C ILE A 141 -16.94 12.35 -5.16
N PHE A 142 -17.92 12.14 -4.28
CA PHE A 142 -19.11 12.99 -4.20
C PHE A 142 -18.83 14.33 -3.52
N ASP A 143 -18.01 14.36 -2.46
CA ASP A 143 -17.62 15.59 -1.75
C ASP A 143 -16.83 16.54 -2.65
N LYS A 144 -16.03 16.01 -3.58
CA LYS A 144 -15.32 16.80 -4.60
C LYS A 144 -16.18 17.17 -5.80
N GLY A 145 -17.41 16.67 -5.89
CA GLY A 145 -18.32 16.92 -7.01
C GLY A 145 -17.89 16.25 -8.31
N PHE A 146 -17.06 15.20 -8.26
CA PHE A 146 -16.69 14.43 -9.46
C PHE A 146 -17.87 13.63 -10.01
N LEU A 147 -18.81 13.25 -9.13
CA LEU A 147 -20.14 12.74 -9.50
C LEU A 147 -21.23 13.56 -8.82
N ALA A 148 -22.38 13.67 -9.50
CA ALA A 148 -23.54 14.35 -8.95
C ALA A 148 -24.13 13.57 -7.77
N SER A 149 -24.44 14.25 -6.67
CA SER A 149 -24.89 13.63 -5.40
C SER A 149 -26.08 12.66 -5.54
N HIS A 150 -27.02 12.95 -6.43
CA HIS A 150 -28.19 12.10 -6.69
C HIS A 150 -27.83 10.71 -7.28
N LEU A 151 -26.60 10.53 -7.77
CA LEU A 151 -26.10 9.24 -8.26
C LEU A 151 -25.53 8.36 -7.15
N ARG A 152 -25.25 8.89 -5.94
CA ARG A 152 -24.70 8.12 -4.81
C ARG A 152 -25.40 6.79 -4.51
N PRO A 153 -26.74 6.68 -4.51
CA PRO A 153 -27.43 5.42 -4.25
C PRO A 153 -27.43 4.46 -5.46
N ARG A 154 -26.81 4.85 -6.57
CA ARG A 154 -26.77 4.09 -7.83
C ARG A 154 -25.36 3.66 -8.21
N VAL A 155 -24.39 3.79 -7.30
CA VAL A 155 -23.03 3.36 -7.57
C VAL A 155 -22.66 2.15 -6.74
N HIS A 156 -21.90 1.25 -7.35
CA HIS A 156 -21.22 0.16 -6.67
C HIS A 156 -19.83 -0.04 -7.25
N TRP A 157 -18.97 -0.67 -6.47
CA TRP A 157 -17.60 -0.94 -6.89
C TRP A 157 -17.49 -2.36 -7.43
N GLU A 158 -16.76 -2.50 -8.53
CA GLU A 158 -16.37 -3.78 -9.10
C GLU A 158 -14.86 -3.88 -9.23
N GLY A 159 -14.37 -5.10 -9.01
CA GLY A 159 -12.98 -5.46 -9.29
C GLY A 159 -12.70 -5.63 -10.78
N VAL A 160 -11.44 -5.92 -11.10
CA VAL A 160 -11.02 -6.18 -12.49
C VAL A 160 -11.77 -7.36 -13.09
N SER A 161 -12.13 -8.35 -12.26
CA SER A 161 -12.91 -9.53 -12.65
C SER A 161 -14.43 -9.30 -12.79
N GLY A 162 -14.95 -8.14 -12.38
CA GLY A 162 -16.40 -7.88 -12.33
C GLY A 162 -17.08 -8.33 -11.05
N LYS A 163 -16.30 -8.77 -10.07
CA LYS A 163 -16.82 -9.07 -8.74
C LYS A 163 -17.15 -7.78 -8.00
N ASP A 164 -18.34 -7.72 -7.41
CA ASP A 164 -18.75 -6.65 -6.50
C ASP A 164 -17.78 -6.53 -5.31
N ILE A 165 -17.42 -5.30 -4.97
CA ILE A 165 -16.57 -4.93 -3.84
C ILE A 165 -17.43 -4.22 -2.80
N ASP A 166 -17.39 -4.74 -1.56
CA ASP A 166 -18.10 -4.16 -0.42
C ASP A 166 -17.50 -2.79 -0.03
N GLU A 167 -18.34 -1.78 0.20
CA GLU A 167 -17.85 -0.44 0.56
C GLU A 167 -17.08 -0.41 1.89
N HIS A 168 -17.28 -1.38 2.77
CA HIS A 168 -16.59 -1.49 4.05
C HIS A 168 -15.26 -2.25 3.98
N ILE A 169 -14.89 -2.78 2.80
CA ILE A 169 -13.60 -3.45 2.63
C ILE A 169 -12.46 -2.49 2.96
N ASP A 170 -11.43 -3.04 3.59
CA ASP A 170 -10.21 -2.33 3.84
C ASP A 170 -9.47 -2.07 2.53
N LEU A 171 -9.18 -0.79 2.25
CA LEU A 171 -8.58 -0.42 0.98
C LEU A 171 -7.16 -0.98 0.84
N PHE A 172 -6.43 -1.12 1.95
CA PHE A 172 -5.12 -1.74 1.91
C PHE A 172 -5.22 -3.23 1.57
N GLU A 173 -6.15 -3.96 2.18
CA GLU A 173 -6.37 -5.38 1.84
C GLU A 173 -6.69 -5.55 0.36
N LEU A 174 -7.59 -4.73 -0.16
CA LEU A 174 -7.98 -4.73 -1.57
C LEU A 174 -6.80 -4.42 -2.50
N LEU A 175 -6.02 -3.39 -2.19
CA LEU A 175 -4.88 -3.02 -3.03
C LEU A 175 -3.74 -4.07 -2.93
N THR A 176 -3.55 -4.70 -1.77
CA THR A 176 -2.57 -5.81 -1.64
C THR A 176 -2.96 -7.07 -2.42
N SER A 177 -4.23 -7.26 -2.78
CA SER A 177 -4.63 -8.32 -3.73
C SER A 177 -4.32 -7.96 -5.19
N GLY A 178 -3.78 -6.76 -5.45
CA GLY A 178 -3.31 -6.30 -6.74
C GLY A 178 -4.41 -5.66 -7.62
N GLU A 179 -5.60 -5.41 -7.09
CA GLU A 179 -6.65 -4.67 -7.80
C GLU A 179 -6.55 -3.18 -7.46
N GLY A 180 -6.73 -2.28 -8.43
CA GLY A 180 -6.66 -0.83 -8.23
C GLY A 180 -5.24 -0.26 -8.04
N VAL A 181 -4.19 -1.07 -8.19
CA VAL A 181 -2.80 -0.64 -7.93
C VAL A 181 -2.13 0.04 -9.13
N CYS A 182 -2.61 -0.19 -10.35
CA CYS A 182 -2.06 0.37 -11.57
C CYS A 182 -3.16 0.64 -12.61
N GLU A 183 -2.80 1.35 -13.68
CA GLU A 183 -3.72 1.78 -14.74
C GLU A 183 -4.32 0.60 -15.51
N GLU A 184 -3.59 -0.51 -15.64
CA GLU A 184 -4.01 -1.73 -16.33
C GLU A 184 -4.98 -2.59 -15.50
N ARG A 185 -5.05 -2.33 -14.19
CA ARG A 185 -5.91 -3.06 -13.25
C ARG A 185 -6.76 -2.09 -12.41
N PRO A 186 -7.53 -1.17 -13.01
CA PRO A 186 -8.28 -0.19 -12.25
C PRO A 186 -9.53 -0.84 -11.64
N LEU A 187 -9.95 -0.33 -10.47
CA LEU A 187 -11.29 -0.63 -9.96
C LEU A 187 -12.34 0.09 -10.80
N ARG A 188 -13.55 -0.45 -10.85
CA ARG A 188 -14.64 0.14 -11.63
C ARG A 188 -15.71 0.66 -10.68
N LEU A 189 -15.98 1.96 -10.74
CA LEU A 189 -17.16 2.54 -10.12
C LEU A 189 -18.29 2.47 -11.14
N VAL A 190 -19.14 1.46 -11.00
CA VAL A 190 -20.29 1.24 -11.87
C VAL A 190 -21.41 2.18 -11.46
N ILE A 191 -22.04 2.81 -12.45
CA ILE A 191 -23.14 3.76 -12.27
C ILE A 191 -24.37 3.14 -12.94
N ASP A 192 -25.27 2.65 -12.10
CA ASP A 192 -26.51 2.00 -12.48
C ASP A 192 -27.58 3.04 -12.85
N ASN A 193 -28.44 2.67 -13.79
CA ASN A 193 -29.58 3.50 -14.19
C ASN A 193 -30.81 3.31 -13.28
N ALA A 194 -30.88 2.18 -12.57
CA ALA A 194 -31.93 1.86 -11.61
C ALA A 194 -31.40 1.90 -10.18
N PHE A 195 -32.25 2.22 -9.21
CA PHE A 195 -31.91 2.00 -7.80
C PHE A 195 -31.69 0.49 -7.60
N ARG A 196 -30.53 0.09 -7.07
CA ARG A 196 -30.39 -1.25 -6.49
C ARG A 196 -31.34 -1.30 -5.29
N HIS A 197 -32.53 -1.89 -5.48
CA HIS A 197 -33.34 -2.30 -4.35
C HIS A 197 -32.57 -3.41 -3.64
N ASP A 198 -32.14 -3.10 -2.42
CA ASP A 198 -31.48 -4.04 -1.53
C ASP A 198 -32.40 -5.26 -1.33
N HIS A 199 -32.08 -6.37 -2.02
CA HIS A 199 -32.78 -7.64 -1.85
C HIS A 199 -32.29 -8.41 -0.61
N ARG A 200 -31.67 -7.74 0.37
CA ARG A 200 -31.53 -8.29 1.73
C ARG A 200 -32.86 -8.18 2.50
N ARG A 201 -33.89 -8.87 2.01
CA ARG A 201 -35.02 -9.30 2.84
C ARG A 201 -34.77 -10.75 3.25
N HIS A 202 -34.55 -10.92 4.56
CA HIS A 202 -34.77 -12.12 5.36
C HIS A 202 -34.65 -13.48 4.65
N ARG A 203 -33.59 -14.21 4.99
CA ARG A 203 -33.69 -15.61 5.41
C ARG A 203 -32.52 -15.95 6.33
#